data_AF-A0A920D4X9-F1
#
_entry.id   AF-A0A920D4X9-F1
#
_cell.length_a   1.000
_cell.length_b   1.000
_cell.length_c   1.000
_cell.angle_alpha   90.00
_cell.angle_beta   90.00
_cell.angle_gamma   90.00
#
_symmetry.space_group_name_H-M   'P 1'
#
loop_
_entity.id
_entity.type
_entity.pdbx_description
1 polymer ?
#
loop_
_entity_poly.entity_id
_entity_poly.type
_entity_poly.pdbx_seq_one_letter_code
_entity_poly.pdbx_strand_id
1 'polypeptide(L)'
;MVDIEQYKHYRQVQVGLHSKIMEDLVHATEFQQAASILGILYKQNQIVIESYAEQDALYDFNIYETIREEKSSLSGFAENYLADNHVENELLNAMLHSETSLYEIISIDNKEGMLILRDILRGLNKSVKLVDLSLINCIQQNVLIFTRLLHLEEYSITYGLGFVFSNNHKDYILSRSRKMLKKMKTGDPSTDRFIVFFHLNRSDGIPVSYEKVE
;
A
#
# COMPACT_ATOMS: atom_id res chain seq x y z
N MET A 1 7.99 -22.58 -8.08
CA MET A 1 8.91 -21.84 -7.21
C MET A 1 9.05 -20.44 -7.78
N VAL A 2 8.95 -19.40 -6.95
CA VAL A 2 9.13 -18.02 -7.39
C VAL A 2 10.55 -17.81 -7.92
N ASP A 3 10.68 -17.13 -9.07
CA ASP A 3 11.97 -16.62 -9.55
C ASP A 3 12.37 -15.40 -8.70
N ILE A 4 13.31 -15.62 -7.78
CA ILE A 4 13.78 -14.61 -6.84
C ILE A 4 14.50 -13.45 -7.56
N GLU A 5 15.25 -13.74 -8.62
CA GLU A 5 15.98 -12.71 -9.37
C GLU A 5 15.01 -11.82 -10.15
N GLN A 6 13.98 -12.42 -10.74
CA GLN A 6 12.91 -11.66 -11.38
C GLN A 6 12.17 -10.79 -10.35
N TYR A 7 11.81 -11.33 -9.18
CA TYR A 7 11.18 -10.56 -8.10
C TYR A 7 12.05 -9.38 -7.65
N LYS A 8 13.35 -9.60 -7.42
CA LYS A 8 14.31 -8.55 -7.05
C LYS A 8 14.39 -7.48 -8.13
N HIS A 9 14.41 -7.88 -9.40
CA HIS A 9 14.40 -6.94 -10.52
C HIS A 9 13.12 -6.08 -10.55
N TYR A 10 11.94 -6.67 -10.40
CA TYR A 10 10.68 -5.91 -10.28
C TYR A 10 10.73 -4.91 -9.12
N ARG A 11 11.22 -5.32 -7.94
CA ARG A 11 11.35 -4.43 -6.77
C ARG A 11 12.31 -3.27 -7.03
N GLN A 12 13.43 -3.52 -7.69
CA GLN A 12 14.39 -2.46 -8.03
C GLN A 12 13.79 -1.45 -9.00
N VAL A 13 13.11 -1.91 -10.06
CA VAL A 13 12.47 -1.03 -11.05
C VAL A 13 11.32 -0.25 -10.40
N GLN A 14 10.51 -0.90 -9.54
CA GLN A 14 9.44 -0.26 -8.79
C GLN A 14 9.95 0.88 -7.91
N VAL A 15 11.02 0.65 -7.14
CA VAL A 15 11.65 1.72 -6.32
C VAL A 15 12.13 2.86 -7.21
N GLY A 16 12.74 2.56 -8.36
CA GLY A 16 13.14 3.58 -9.34
C GLY A 16 11.97 4.43 -9.84
N LEU A 17 10.84 3.80 -10.18
CA LEU A 17 9.61 4.49 -10.59
C LEU A 17 9.07 5.39 -9.47
N HIS A 18 9.01 4.89 -8.23
CA HIS A 18 8.55 5.69 -7.09
C HIS A 18 9.44 6.90 -6.85
N SER A 19 10.77 6.73 -6.91
CA SER A 19 11.71 7.85 -6.78
C SER A 19 11.47 8.92 -7.85
N LYS A 20 11.31 8.52 -9.13
CA LYS A 20 11.00 9.46 -10.24
C LYS A 20 9.70 10.24 -9.97
N ILE A 21 8.62 9.54 -9.59
CA ILE A 21 7.33 10.20 -9.29
C ILE A 21 7.48 11.20 -8.13
N MET A 22 8.17 10.80 -7.06
CA MET A 22 8.36 11.65 -5.88
C MET A 22 9.21 12.88 -6.20
N GLU A 23 10.29 12.72 -6.96
CA GLU A 23 11.19 13.81 -7.34
C GLU A 23 10.53 14.80 -8.31
N ASP A 24 9.77 14.31 -9.29
CA ASP A 24 9.23 15.12 -10.37
C ASP A 24 7.90 15.80 -10.00
N LEU A 25 7.07 15.16 -9.17
CA LEU A 25 5.67 15.58 -8.98
C LEU A 25 5.25 15.83 -7.52
N VAL A 26 6.05 15.40 -6.53
CA VAL A 26 5.67 15.55 -5.11
C VAL A 26 6.55 16.60 -4.44
N HIS A 27 6.06 17.84 -4.39
CA HIS A 27 6.77 18.92 -3.71
C HIS A 27 6.36 19.05 -2.24
N ALA A 28 7.04 19.95 -1.52
CA ALA A 28 6.81 20.18 -0.09
C ALA A 28 5.34 20.52 0.23
N THR A 29 4.61 21.15 -0.70
CA THR A 29 3.22 21.53 -0.48
C THR A 29 2.26 20.34 -0.52
N GLU A 30 2.51 19.38 -1.39
CA GLU A 30 1.77 18.13 -1.56
C GLU A 30 2.01 17.25 -0.34
N PHE A 31 3.27 17.13 0.10
CA PHE A 31 3.64 16.45 1.33
C PHE A 31 2.92 17.01 2.56
N GLN A 32 2.89 18.34 2.72
CA GLN A 32 2.17 18.98 3.82
C GLN A 32 0.67 18.74 3.74
N GLN A 33 0.11 18.77 2.53
CA GLN A 33 -1.31 18.51 2.34
C GLN A 33 -1.68 17.05 2.66
N ALA A 34 -0.90 16.08 2.18
CA ALA A 34 -1.02 14.67 2.55
C ALA A 34 -0.96 14.48 4.07
N ALA A 35 0.05 15.05 4.72
CA ALA A 35 0.18 15.00 6.18
C ALA A 35 -1.01 15.65 6.91
N SER A 36 -1.57 16.74 6.37
CA SER A 36 -2.77 17.37 6.90
C SER A 36 -3.99 16.47 6.76
N ILE A 37 -4.18 15.82 5.61
CA ILE A 37 -5.31 14.91 5.36
C ILE A 37 -5.22 13.68 6.27
N LEU A 38 -4.02 13.12 6.45
CA LEU A 38 -3.76 12.00 7.35
C LEU A 38 -3.78 12.41 8.84
N GLY A 39 -3.92 13.70 9.17
CA GLY A 39 -3.98 14.18 10.56
C GLY A 39 -2.66 14.01 11.32
N ILE A 40 -1.53 14.12 10.63
CA ILE A 40 -0.17 14.09 11.19
C ILE A 40 0.61 15.39 10.99
N LEU A 41 -0.03 16.42 10.42
CA LEU A 41 0.49 17.79 10.39
C LEU A 41 0.10 18.52 11.68
N TYR A 42 1.10 18.98 12.42
CA TYR A 42 0.94 19.71 13.68
C TYR A 42 1.17 21.21 13.50
N LYS A 43 1.08 21.96 14.60
CA LYS A 43 1.32 23.41 14.63
C LYS A 43 2.67 23.75 13.97
N GLN A 44 2.74 24.91 13.31
CA GLN A 44 3.92 25.37 12.59
C GLN A 44 4.34 24.48 11.40
N ASN A 45 3.38 23.77 10.79
CA ASN A 45 3.60 22.91 9.61
C ASN A 45 4.63 21.79 9.84
N GLN A 46 4.74 21.31 11.09
CA GLN A 46 5.61 20.19 11.43
C GLN A 46 4.87 18.88 11.20
N ILE A 47 5.46 17.99 10.38
CA ILE A 47 4.96 16.63 10.18
C ILE A 47 5.56 15.76 11.29
N VAL A 48 4.72 15.08 12.06
CA VAL A 48 5.15 14.17 13.13
C VAL A 48 4.88 12.74 12.69
N ILE A 49 5.94 11.96 12.55
CA ILE A 49 5.90 10.55 12.18
C ILE A 49 6.26 9.74 13.42
N GLU A 50 5.35 8.87 13.85
CA GLU A 50 5.49 8.06 15.07
C GLU A 50 5.96 6.62 14.76
N SER A 51 5.91 6.20 13.49
CA SER A 51 6.37 4.86 13.08
C SER A 51 6.81 4.81 11.60
N TYR A 52 7.58 3.79 11.23
CA TYR A 52 7.93 3.53 9.82
C TYR A 52 6.68 3.34 8.95
N ALA A 53 5.64 2.67 9.47
CA ALA A 53 4.39 2.49 8.75
C ALA A 53 3.69 3.83 8.42
N GLU A 54 3.83 4.86 9.27
CA GLU A 54 3.31 6.21 8.96
C GLU A 54 4.13 6.91 7.89
N GLN A 55 5.45 6.72 7.88
CA GLN A 55 6.30 7.23 6.82
C GLN A 55 5.96 6.60 5.46
N ASP A 56 5.86 5.26 5.42
CA ASP A 56 5.49 4.52 4.23
C ASP A 56 4.08 4.89 3.75
N ALA A 57 3.16 5.14 4.69
CA ALA A 57 1.82 5.60 4.37
C ALA A 57 1.82 6.99 3.74
N LEU A 58 2.66 7.90 4.24
CA LEU A 58 2.78 9.24 3.68
C LEU A 58 3.31 9.18 2.24
N TYR A 59 4.27 8.30 1.93
CA TYR A 59 4.77 8.12 0.57
C TYR A 59 3.74 7.47 -0.36
N ASP A 60 3.06 6.39 0.06
CA ASP A 60 1.99 5.77 -0.74
C ASP A 60 0.90 6.79 -1.05
N PHE A 61 0.44 7.53 -0.03
CA PHE A 61 -0.63 8.50 -0.17
C PHE A 61 -0.29 9.62 -1.16
N ASN A 62 0.97 10.11 -1.17
CA ASN A 62 1.41 11.14 -2.11
C ASN A 62 1.51 10.65 -3.56
N ILE A 63 1.78 9.35 -3.76
CA ILE A 63 1.91 8.78 -5.10
C ILE A 63 0.55 8.42 -5.68
N TYR A 64 -0.27 7.70 -4.93
CA TYR A 64 -1.44 7.00 -5.46
C TYR A 64 -2.76 7.69 -5.23
N GLU A 65 -2.93 8.39 -4.10
CA GLU A 65 -4.21 8.99 -3.75
C GLU A 65 -4.33 10.41 -4.32
N THR A 66 -5.57 10.82 -4.55
CA THR A 66 -5.86 12.12 -5.15
C THR A 66 -5.90 13.20 -4.07
N ILE A 67 -4.78 13.88 -3.89
CA ILE A 67 -4.63 14.96 -2.90
C ILE A 67 -5.11 16.31 -3.44
N ARG A 68 -4.98 16.55 -4.75
CA ARG A 68 -5.44 17.77 -5.46
C ARG A 68 -6.11 17.40 -6.78
N GLU A 69 -7.09 18.20 -7.18
CA GLU A 69 -7.80 18.05 -8.46
C GLU A 69 -8.26 16.61 -8.73
N GLU A 70 -8.56 16.23 -9.97
CA GLU A 70 -9.15 14.91 -10.30
C GLU A 70 -8.10 13.79 -10.47
N LYS A 71 -6.80 14.05 -10.24
CA LYS A 71 -5.70 13.15 -10.62
C LYS A 71 -4.64 12.98 -9.53
N SER A 72 -4.13 11.77 -9.37
CA SER A 72 -2.98 11.45 -8.50
C SER A 72 -1.64 11.74 -9.18
N SER A 73 -0.57 11.88 -8.39
CA SER A 73 0.81 12.07 -8.91
C SER A 73 1.20 10.94 -9.87
N LEU A 74 0.84 9.69 -9.55
CA LEU A 74 1.03 8.54 -10.42
C LEU A 74 0.34 8.72 -11.79
N SER A 75 -0.92 9.16 -11.79
CA SER A 75 -1.65 9.36 -13.05
C SER A 75 -1.04 10.49 -13.90
N GLY A 76 -0.63 11.60 -13.27
CA GLY A 76 0.06 12.69 -13.96
C GLY A 76 1.43 12.29 -14.52
N PHE A 77 2.16 11.43 -13.79
CA PHE A 77 3.42 10.85 -14.26
C PHE A 77 3.19 9.97 -15.49
N ALA A 78 2.24 9.05 -15.42
CA ALA A 78 1.97 8.08 -16.48
C ALA A 78 1.52 8.71 -17.81
N GLU A 79 0.94 9.91 -17.78
CA GLU A 79 0.52 10.63 -19.00
C GLU A 79 1.69 11.09 -19.86
N ASN A 80 2.85 11.38 -19.25
CA ASN A 80 4.00 11.97 -19.94
C ASN A 80 5.23 11.06 -19.92
N TYR A 81 5.19 9.97 -19.16
CA TYR A 81 6.30 9.06 -18.99
C TYR A 81 6.33 7.97 -20.06
N LEU A 82 7.49 7.77 -20.67
CA LEU A 82 7.75 6.66 -21.59
C LEU A 82 8.59 5.62 -20.85
N ALA A 83 8.02 4.43 -20.64
CA ALA A 83 8.74 3.32 -20.02
C ALA A 83 9.93 2.89 -20.86
N ASP A 84 11.09 2.69 -20.22
CA ASP A 84 12.34 2.31 -20.89
C ASP A 84 12.33 0.85 -21.34
N ASN A 85 11.52 0.00 -20.68
CA ASN A 85 11.46 -1.43 -20.92
C ASN A 85 10.10 -2.04 -20.54
N HIS A 86 9.92 -3.32 -20.88
CA HIS A 86 8.69 -4.07 -20.62
C HIS A 86 8.32 -4.14 -19.12
N VAL A 87 9.31 -4.38 -18.25
CA VAL A 87 9.10 -4.52 -16.80
C VAL A 87 8.56 -3.21 -16.21
N GLU A 88 9.14 -2.09 -16.63
CA GLU A 88 8.69 -0.77 -16.19
C GLU A 88 7.28 -0.44 -16.70
N ASN A 89 6.97 -0.79 -17.95
CA ASN A 89 5.63 -0.61 -18.50
C ASN A 89 4.58 -1.48 -17.79
N GLU A 90 4.90 -2.74 -17.53
CA GLU A 90 4.04 -3.65 -16.77
C GLU A 90 3.80 -3.15 -15.35
N LEU A 91 4.86 -2.71 -14.65
CA LEU A 91 4.76 -2.13 -13.32
C LEU A 91 3.91 -0.86 -13.31
N LEU A 92 4.15 0.06 -14.23
CA LEU A 92 3.37 1.31 -14.30
C LEU A 92 1.88 1.01 -14.52
N ASN A 93 1.57 0.06 -15.40
CA ASN A 93 0.20 -0.40 -15.59
C ASN A 93 -0.37 -1.05 -14.32
N ALA A 94 0.38 -1.92 -13.64
CA ALA A 94 -0.04 -2.54 -12.39
C ALA A 94 -0.25 -1.49 -11.27
N MET A 95 0.59 -0.46 -11.21
CA MET A 95 0.48 0.67 -10.29
C MET A 95 -0.81 1.46 -10.53
N LEU A 96 -1.11 1.81 -11.79
CA LEU A 96 -2.31 2.57 -12.16
C LEU A 96 -3.62 1.85 -11.81
N HIS A 97 -3.61 0.51 -11.86
CA HIS A 97 -4.78 -0.31 -11.55
C HIS A 97 -4.77 -0.87 -10.11
N SER A 98 -3.77 -0.50 -9.33
CA SER A 98 -3.65 -0.95 -7.95
C SER A 98 -4.55 -0.14 -7.03
N GLU A 99 -5.11 -0.82 -6.04
CA GLU A 99 -5.87 -0.18 -4.98
C GLU A 99 -5.49 -0.83 -3.65
N THR A 100 -5.65 -0.08 -2.57
CA THR A 100 -5.51 -0.65 -1.23
C THR A 100 -6.71 -1.52 -0.86
N SER A 101 -6.46 -2.59 -0.12
CA SER A 101 -7.50 -3.39 0.49
C SER A 101 -7.03 -4.06 1.77
N LEU A 102 -7.97 -4.63 2.53
CA LEU A 102 -7.67 -5.45 3.69
C LEU A 102 -7.69 -6.91 3.28
N TYR A 103 -6.58 -7.60 3.51
CA TYR A 103 -6.37 -8.99 3.14
C TYR A 103 -6.23 -9.86 4.38
N GLU A 104 -6.84 -11.04 4.33
CA GLU A 104 -6.62 -12.12 5.28
C GLU A 104 -5.60 -13.10 4.70
N ILE A 105 -4.59 -13.47 5.50
CA ILE A 105 -3.62 -14.49 5.10
C ILE A 105 -4.25 -15.86 5.30
N ILE A 106 -4.46 -16.58 4.18
CA ILE A 106 -5.05 -17.91 4.17
C ILE A 106 -3.98 -18.98 4.38
N SER A 107 -2.83 -18.82 3.73
CA SER A 107 -1.70 -19.73 3.90
C SER A 107 -0.38 -19.05 3.53
N ILE A 108 0.70 -19.59 4.07
CA ILE A 108 2.09 -19.22 3.77
C ILE A 108 2.73 -20.45 3.13
N ASP A 109 3.18 -20.32 1.88
CA ASP A 109 3.94 -21.36 1.20
C ASP A 109 5.43 -20.97 1.19
N ASN A 110 6.13 -21.40 2.23
CA ASN A 110 7.57 -21.14 2.37
C ASN A 110 8.43 -21.86 1.31
N LYS A 111 7.92 -22.94 0.70
CA LYS A 111 8.68 -23.65 -0.36
C LYS A 111 8.66 -22.86 -1.65
N GLU A 112 7.50 -22.29 -1.93
CA GLU A 112 7.28 -21.52 -3.14
C GLU A 112 7.63 -20.04 -2.98
N GLY A 113 7.78 -19.55 -1.74
CA GLY A 113 8.09 -18.16 -1.45
C GLY A 113 6.89 -17.24 -1.66
N MET A 114 5.69 -17.70 -1.30
CA MET A 114 4.44 -16.96 -1.56
C MET A 114 3.45 -16.99 -0.40
N LEU A 115 2.62 -15.95 -0.33
CA LEU A 115 1.44 -15.85 0.52
C LEU A 115 0.17 -16.02 -0.32
N ILE A 116 -0.81 -16.73 0.22
CA ILE A 116 -2.15 -16.79 -0.34
C ILE A 116 -3.05 -15.89 0.49
N LEU A 117 -3.58 -14.86 -0.16
CA LEU A 117 -4.40 -13.82 0.46
C LEU A 117 -5.84 -13.91 0.01
N ARG A 118 -6.76 -13.45 0.85
CA ARG A 118 -8.17 -13.19 0.49
C ARG A 118 -8.52 -11.75 0.77
N ASP A 119 -9.04 -11.03 -0.23
CA ASP A 119 -9.57 -9.69 -0.03
C ASP A 119 -10.88 -9.77 0.76
N ILE A 120 -10.90 -9.19 1.97
CA ILE A 120 -12.06 -9.21 2.86
C ILE A 120 -12.89 -7.92 2.84
N LEU A 121 -12.49 -6.89 2.08
CA LEU A 121 -13.31 -5.69 1.87
C LEU A 121 -14.19 -5.81 0.64
N ARG A 122 -13.67 -6.37 -0.45
CA ARG A 122 -14.38 -6.47 -1.72
C ARG A 122 -15.28 -7.70 -1.83
N GLY A 123 -15.19 -8.61 -0.86
CA GLY A 123 -15.99 -9.85 -0.86
C GLY A 123 -15.69 -10.76 -2.05
N LEU A 124 -14.52 -10.59 -2.69
CA LEU A 124 -14.10 -11.46 -3.78
C LEU A 124 -13.65 -12.79 -3.18
N ASN A 125 -14.33 -13.87 -3.54
CA ASN A 125 -13.93 -15.23 -3.17
C ASN A 125 -12.64 -15.70 -3.88
N LYS A 126 -11.97 -14.82 -4.62
CA LYS A 126 -10.72 -15.15 -5.31
C LYS A 126 -9.54 -14.94 -4.37
N SER A 127 -8.73 -15.98 -4.23
CA SER A 127 -7.44 -15.87 -3.57
C SER A 127 -6.45 -15.13 -4.46
N VAL A 128 -5.62 -14.29 -3.86
CA VAL A 128 -4.52 -13.58 -4.51
C VAL A 128 -3.20 -14.22 -4.09
N LYS A 129 -2.33 -14.51 -5.07
CA LYS A 129 -0.95 -14.93 -4.79
C LYS A 129 -0.10 -13.69 -4.60
N LEU A 130 0.57 -13.58 -3.47
CA LEU A 130 1.49 -12.49 -3.16
C LEU A 130 2.90 -13.05 -3.00
N VAL A 131 3.86 -12.39 -3.65
CA VAL A 131 5.30 -12.61 -3.45
C VAL A 131 5.85 -11.37 -2.77
N ASP A 132 6.27 -11.54 -1.52
CA ASP A 132 6.94 -10.50 -0.73
C ASP A 132 7.83 -11.18 0.31
N LEU A 133 9.12 -11.26 0.01
CA LEU A 133 10.08 -12.00 0.81
C LEU A 133 10.25 -11.38 2.21
N SER A 134 10.21 -10.04 2.33
CA SER A 134 10.27 -9.35 3.62
C SER A 134 9.05 -9.68 4.46
N LEU A 135 7.86 -9.63 3.86
CA LEU A 135 6.60 -9.92 4.56
C LEU A 135 6.51 -11.39 4.99
N ILE A 136 6.89 -12.33 4.12
CA ILE A 136 6.87 -13.78 4.43
C ILE A 136 7.71 -14.10 5.67
N ASN A 137 8.87 -13.48 5.81
CA ASN A 137 9.78 -13.73 6.92
C ASN A 137 9.32 -13.09 8.24
N CYS A 138 8.56 -11.98 8.16
CA CYS A 138 8.18 -11.21 9.34
C CYS A 138 6.77 -11.54 9.85
N ILE A 139 5.91 -12.09 9.00
CA ILE A 139 4.49 -12.20 9.33
C ILE A 139 4.14 -13.48 10.09
N GLN A 140 3.36 -13.31 11.16
CA GLN A 140 2.75 -14.44 11.87
C GLN A 140 1.51 -14.94 11.13
N GLN A 141 1.21 -16.22 11.28
CA GLN A 141 -0.12 -16.74 10.90
C GLN A 141 -1.20 -16.04 11.75
N ASN A 142 -2.40 -15.88 11.20
CA ASN A 142 -3.57 -15.26 11.86
C ASN A 142 -3.51 -13.72 12.01
N VAL A 143 -3.08 -13.02 10.96
CA VAL A 143 -3.17 -11.55 10.88
C VAL A 143 -3.91 -11.11 9.61
N LEU A 144 -4.36 -9.86 9.65
CA LEU A 144 -4.88 -9.13 8.50
C LEU A 144 -3.85 -8.09 8.07
N ILE A 145 -3.75 -7.82 6.79
CA ILE A 145 -2.85 -6.80 6.24
C ILE A 145 -3.65 -5.87 5.35
N PHE A 146 -3.65 -4.57 5.67
CA PHE A 146 -4.06 -3.55 4.74
C PHE A 146 -2.84 -3.08 3.94
N THR A 147 -2.86 -3.27 2.63
CA THR A 147 -1.75 -2.93 1.73
C THR A 147 -2.28 -2.66 0.33
N ARG A 148 -1.40 -2.11 -0.52
CA ARG A 148 -1.60 -1.99 -1.96
C ARG A 148 -0.86 -3.12 -2.66
N LEU A 149 -1.61 -3.90 -3.44
CA LEU A 149 -1.05 -4.97 -4.26
C LEU A 149 -0.90 -4.48 -5.71
N LEU A 150 0.28 -4.70 -6.28
CA LEU A 150 0.53 -4.54 -7.70
C LEU A 150 0.38 -5.91 -8.36
N HIS A 151 -0.65 -6.06 -9.18
CA HIS A 151 -0.95 -7.32 -9.87
C HIS A 151 -0.10 -7.43 -11.15
N LEU A 152 0.89 -8.32 -11.12
CA LEU A 152 1.66 -8.75 -12.30
C LEU A 152 0.98 -9.96 -12.95
N GLU A 153 1.53 -10.46 -14.06
CA GLU A 153 0.92 -11.55 -14.82
C GLU A 153 0.69 -12.83 -13.98
N GLU A 154 1.67 -13.24 -13.18
CA GLU A 154 1.62 -14.53 -12.45
C GLU A 154 1.31 -14.41 -10.95
N TYR A 155 1.66 -13.27 -10.36
CA TYR A 155 1.55 -13.02 -8.93
C TYR A 155 1.42 -11.52 -8.65
N SER A 156 1.16 -11.17 -7.40
CA SER A 156 1.18 -9.79 -6.94
C SER A 156 2.43 -9.51 -6.12
N ILE A 157 2.87 -8.26 -6.11
CA ILE A 157 3.86 -7.75 -5.15
C ILE A 157 3.23 -6.63 -4.32
N THR A 158 3.81 -6.30 -3.18
CA THR A 158 3.38 -5.15 -2.38
C THR A 158 3.97 -3.84 -2.92
N TYR A 159 3.36 -2.71 -2.58
CA TYR A 159 4.02 -1.40 -2.69
C TYR A 159 5.23 -1.31 -1.73
N GLY A 160 5.04 -1.72 -0.48
CA GLY A 160 5.98 -1.49 0.62
C GLY A 160 5.30 -0.96 1.89
N LEU A 161 4.01 -0.60 1.79
CA LEU A 161 3.14 -0.26 2.92
C LEU A 161 2.42 -1.50 3.45
N GLY A 162 2.38 -1.67 4.77
CA GLY A 162 1.53 -2.68 5.40
C GLY A 162 1.04 -2.24 6.77
N PHE A 163 -0.28 -2.11 6.92
CA PHE A 163 -0.91 -2.00 8.24
C PHE A 163 -1.38 -3.37 8.67
N VAL A 164 -0.85 -3.87 9.78
CA VAL A 164 -1.13 -5.22 10.25
C VAL A 164 -2.09 -5.18 11.43
N PHE A 165 -3.09 -6.04 11.41
CA PHE A 165 -4.10 -6.16 12.46
C PHE A 165 -4.22 -7.62 12.92
N SER A 166 -4.61 -7.83 14.17
CA SER A 166 -4.92 -9.19 14.63
C SER A 166 -6.17 -9.70 13.93
N ASN A 167 -6.12 -10.91 13.36
CA ASN A 167 -7.31 -11.53 12.78
C ASN A 167 -8.36 -11.89 13.84
N ASN A 168 -7.96 -12.01 15.12
CA ASN A 168 -8.90 -12.17 16.24
C ASN A 168 -9.84 -10.96 16.38
N HIS A 169 -9.46 -9.79 15.84
CA HIS A 169 -10.27 -8.56 15.85
C HIS A 169 -10.89 -8.25 14.48
N LYS A 170 -10.92 -9.21 13.55
CA LYS A 170 -11.43 -9.02 12.18
C LYS A 170 -12.80 -8.34 12.12
N ASP A 171 -13.79 -8.88 12.82
CA ASP A 171 -15.15 -8.33 12.79
C ASP A 171 -15.22 -6.92 13.35
N TYR A 172 -14.42 -6.65 14.39
CA TYR A 172 -14.30 -5.32 14.97
C TYR A 172 -13.67 -4.33 13.99
N ILE A 173 -12.53 -4.69 13.36
CA ILE A 173 -11.86 -3.86 12.35
C ILE A 173 -12.80 -3.55 11.18
N LEU A 174 -13.50 -4.57 10.65
CA LEU A 174 -14.46 -4.41 9.56
C LEU A 174 -15.68 -3.56 9.95
N SER A 175 -16.18 -3.70 11.18
CA SER A 175 -17.31 -2.91 11.67
C SER A 175 -16.91 -1.44 11.88
N ARG A 176 -15.72 -1.22 12.47
CA ARG A 176 -15.18 0.10 12.75
C ARG A 176 -14.84 0.84 11.46
N SER A 177 -14.18 0.18 10.49
CA SER A 177 -13.86 0.76 9.19
C SER A 177 -15.13 1.20 8.45
N ARG A 178 -16.17 0.36 8.41
CA ARG A 178 -17.48 0.72 7.81
C ARG A 178 -18.11 1.94 8.49
N LYS A 179 -18.03 2.05 9.82
CA LYS A 179 -18.56 3.21 10.55
C LYS A 179 -17.78 4.48 10.26
N MET A 180 -16.46 4.39 10.12
CA MET A 180 -15.59 5.53 9.81
C MET A 180 -15.79 5.98 8.36
N LEU A 181 -15.81 5.05 7.40
CA LEU A 181 -16.07 5.34 5.99
C LEU A 181 -17.38 6.09 5.76
N LYS A 182 -18.46 5.74 6.46
CA LYS A 182 -19.76 6.46 6.38
C LYS A 182 -19.69 7.94 6.77
N LYS A 183 -18.66 8.35 7.51
CA LYS A 183 -18.45 9.74 7.94
C LYS A 183 -17.52 10.51 7.01
N MET A 184 -16.84 9.81 6.09
CA MET A 184 -15.92 10.41 5.15
C MET A 184 -16.67 11.19 4.07
N LYS A 185 -16.00 12.22 3.54
CA LYS A 185 -16.57 13.18 2.59
C LYS A 185 -15.55 13.66 1.56
N THR A 186 -14.49 12.90 1.29
CA THR A 186 -13.51 13.34 0.28
C THR A 186 -14.07 13.22 -1.14
N GLY A 187 -15.04 12.32 -1.34
CA GLY A 187 -15.65 12.06 -2.65
C GLY A 187 -14.92 10.98 -3.45
N ASP A 188 -13.76 10.52 -2.97
CA ASP A 188 -13.00 9.42 -3.57
C ASP A 188 -12.95 8.20 -2.62
N PRO A 189 -13.56 7.06 -3.00
CA PRO A 189 -13.59 5.86 -2.16
C PRO A 189 -12.23 5.23 -1.87
N SER A 190 -11.21 5.44 -2.72
CA SER A 190 -9.85 4.95 -2.48
C SER A 190 -9.20 5.75 -1.35
N THR A 191 -9.20 7.07 -1.49
CA THR A 191 -8.67 8.04 -0.54
C THR A 191 -9.34 7.88 0.82
N ASP A 192 -10.68 7.79 0.85
CA ASP A 192 -11.45 7.59 2.08
C ASP A 192 -11.05 6.29 2.81
N ARG A 193 -10.85 5.21 2.05
CA ARG A 193 -10.42 3.92 2.59
C ARG A 193 -9.02 3.99 3.16
N PHE A 194 -8.10 4.61 2.44
CA PHE A 194 -6.73 4.78 2.91
C PHE A 194 -6.69 5.54 4.24
N ILE A 195 -7.35 6.70 4.33
CA ILE A 195 -7.41 7.53 5.55
C ILE A 195 -7.98 6.73 6.72
N VAL A 196 -9.08 5.99 6.49
CA VAL A 196 -9.70 5.18 7.54
C VAL A 196 -8.74 4.12 8.07
N PHE A 197 -8.07 3.38 7.18
CA PHE A 197 -7.14 2.33 7.60
C PHE A 197 -5.84 2.86 8.20
N PHE A 198 -5.39 4.04 7.78
CA PHE A 198 -4.30 4.76 8.44
C PHE A 198 -4.64 5.06 9.91
N HIS A 199 -5.80 5.64 10.18
CA HIS A 199 -6.22 5.92 11.56
C HIS A 199 -6.53 4.66 12.37
N LEU A 200 -7.04 3.59 11.73
CA LEU A 200 -7.19 2.30 12.39
C LEU A 200 -5.83 1.72 12.76
N ASN A 201 -4.81 1.81 11.90
CA ASN A 201 -3.47 1.34 12.21
C ASN A 201 -2.88 2.05 13.43
N ARG A 202 -3.06 3.38 13.54
CA ARG A 202 -2.59 4.17 14.70
C ARG A 202 -3.22 3.75 16.03
N SER A 203 -4.42 3.19 16.01
CA SER A 203 -5.17 2.88 17.24
C SER A 203 -5.28 1.39 17.57
N ASP A 204 -5.35 0.53 16.55
CA ASP A 204 -5.61 -0.91 16.70
C ASP A 204 -4.58 -1.76 15.91
N GLY A 205 -3.60 -1.14 15.25
CA GLY A 205 -2.56 -1.81 14.47
C GLY A 205 -1.50 -2.49 15.34
N ILE A 206 -0.85 -3.50 14.76
CA ILE A 206 0.27 -4.22 15.35
C ILE A 206 1.56 -3.68 14.72
N PRO A 207 2.55 -3.26 15.52
CA PRO A 207 3.85 -2.87 14.99
C PRO A 207 4.51 -4.03 14.23
N VAL A 208 4.96 -3.76 13.00
CA VAL A 208 5.73 -4.70 12.18
C VAL A 208 6.99 -3.98 11.70
N SER A 209 8.12 -4.67 11.76
CA SER A 209 9.38 -4.22 11.18
C SER A 209 9.74 -5.18 10.06
N TYR A 210 9.90 -4.66 8.85
CA TYR A 210 10.33 -5.45 7.70
C TYR A 210 11.85 -5.57 7.71
N GLU A 211 12.36 -6.79 7.59
CA GLU A 211 13.78 -7.00 7.30
C GLU A 211 14.06 -6.67 5.83
N LYS A 212 15.20 -6.00 5.58
CA LYS A 212 15.66 -5.77 4.21
C LYS A 212 16.05 -7.10 3.59
N VAL A 213 15.49 -7.37 2.41
CA VAL A 213 15.91 -8.51 1.60
C VAL A 213 17.14 -8.08 0.81
N GLU A 214 18.30 -8.62 1.16
CA GLU A 214 19.55 -8.52 0.38
C GLU A 214 19.51 -9.41 -0.86
#